data_AF-A0A3M7TGJ0-F1
#
_entry.id   AF-A0A3M7TGJ0-F1
#
_cell.length_a   1.000
_cell.length_b   1.000
_cell.length_c   1.000
_cell.angle_alpha   90.00
_cell.angle_beta   90.00
_cell.angle_gamma   90.00
#
_symmetry.space_group_name_H-M   'P 1'
#
loop_
_entity.id
_entity.type
_entity.pdbx_description
1 polymer ?
#
loop_
_entity_poly.entity_id
_entity_poly.type
_entity_poly.pdbx_seq_one_letter_code
_entity_poly.pdbx_strand_id
1 'polypeptide(L)'
;MEITVQILLGLVSLICLLGGLNLLRKGAFAFLPEGYPPVPVLDNLMRFLSGIYFSMGFLLIWVIYTIHEHYTLIYFLGFVVMFSGMGRLLSYIKVGSAGKYFVNIMWFEILLGVAIMVTQFFR
;
A
#
# COMPACT_ATOMS: atom_id res chain seq x y z
N MET A 1 8.67 2.44 -21.67
CA MET A 1 8.73 3.10 -20.32
C MET A 1 9.13 2.14 -19.19
N GLU A 2 10.01 1.16 -19.45
CA GLU A 2 10.24 0.07 -18.49
C GLU A 2 10.90 0.52 -17.19
N ILE A 3 11.99 1.28 -17.28
CA ILE A 3 12.70 1.83 -16.11
C ILE A 3 11.75 2.63 -15.22
N THR A 4 10.83 3.40 -15.81
CA THR A 4 9.82 4.15 -15.05
C THR A 4 8.92 3.22 -14.24
N VAL A 5 8.40 2.15 -14.85
CA VAL A 5 7.58 1.15 -14.15
C VAL A 5 8.37 0.48 -13.04
N GLN A 6 9.64 0.11 -13.28
CA GLN A 6 10.52 -0.47 -12.27
C GLN A 6 10.74 0.47 -11.08
N ILE A 7 10.97 1.77 -11.33
CA ILE A 7 11.12 2.78 -10.27
C ILE A 7 9.83 2.90 -9.45
N LEU A 8 8.67 2.97 -10.10
CA LEU A 8 7.38 3.07 -9.41
C LEU A 8 7.10 1.82 -8.57
N LEU A 9 7.29 0.62 -9.12
CA LEU A 9 7.14 -0.63 -8.37
C LEU A 9 8.16 -0.73 -7.23
N GLY A 10 9.39 -0.25 -7.42
CA GLY A 10 10.43 -0.20 -6.40
C GLY A 10 10.04 0.72 -5.24
N LEU A 11 9.46 1.88 -5.54
CA LEU A 11 8.92 2.78 -4.54
C LEU A 11 7.78 2.13 -3.74
N VAL A 12 6.83 1.48 -4.43
CA VAL A 12 5.74 0.75 -3.76
C VAL A 12 6.32 -0.38 -2.89
N SER A 13 7.32 -1.11 -3.38
CA SER A 13 7.96 -2.17 -2.60
C SER A 13 8.57 -1.64 -1.30
N LEU A 14 9.32 -0.54 -1.36
CA LEU A 14 9.91 0.07 -0.19
C LEU A 14 8.83 0.51 0.82
N ILE A 15 7.73 1.09 0.31
CA ILE A 15 6.58 1.49 1.11
C ILE A 15 5.92 0.27 1.79
N CYS A 16 5.75 -0.84 1.07
CA CYS A 16 5.24 -2.11 1.59
C CYS A 16 6.14 -2.71 2.68
N LEU A 17 7.46 -2.78 2.44
CA LEU A 17 8.40 -3.34 3.40
C LEU A 17 8.49 -2.49 4.67
N LEU A 18 8.74 -1.20 4.53
CA LEU A 18 8.91 -0.32 5.69
C LEU A 18 7.58 -0.08 6.43
N GLY A 19 6.51 0.16 5.67
CA GLY A 19 5.17 0.36 6.22
C GLY A 19 4.64 -0.91 6.89
N GLY A 20 4.73 -2.05 6.23
CA GLY A 20 4.29 -3.35 6.75
C GLY A 20 5.06 -3.75 8.00
N LEU A 21 6.40 -3.61 8.01
CA LEU A 21 7.21 -3.89 9.19
C LEU A 21 6.86 -2.98 10.37
N ASN A 22 6.67 -1.68 10.10
CA ASN A 22 6.29 -0.72 11.14
C ASN A 22 4.92 -1.05 11.75
N LEU A 23 3.93 -1.42 10.93
CA LEU A 23 2.61 -1.81 11.41
C LEU A 23 2.62 -3.17 12.12
N LEU A 24 3.41 -4.14 11.66
CA LEU A 24 3.62 -5.41 12.35
C LEU A 24 4.19 -5.21 13.75
N ARG A 25 5.17 -4.30 13.89
CA ARG A 25 5.79 -4.02 15.18
C ARG A 25 4.82 -3.33 16.14
N LYS A 26 4.11 -2.30 15.66
CA LYS A 26 3.24 -1.48 16.50
C LYS A 26 1.86 -2.09 16.75
N GLY A 27 1.33 -2.87 15.82
CA GLY A 27 -0.03 -3.38 15.87
C GLY A 27 -1.08 -2.26 15.94
N ALA A 28 -2.21 -2.52 16.61
CA ALA A 28 -3.28 -1.56 16.78
C ALA A 28 -2.92 -0.39 17.71
N PHE A 29 -1.91 -0.54 18.58
CA PHE A 29 -1.51 0.49 19.54
C PHE A 29 -1.20 1.84 18.90
N ALA A 30 -0.64 1.86 17.69
CA ALA A 30 -0.29 3.11 17.01
C ALA A 30 -1.48 4.00 16.65
N PHE A 31 -2.70 3.44 16.69
CA PHE A 31 -3.92 4.06 16.18
C PHE A 31 -4.97 4.27 17.27
N LEU A 32 -4.66 3.93 18.52
CA LEU A 32 -5.56 4.12 19.64
C LEU A 32 -5.19 5.39 20.41
N PRO A 33 -6.18 6.05 21.05
CA PRO A 33 -5.89 7.15 21.95
C PRO A 33 -4.95 6.70 23.08
N GLU A 34 -4.14 7.64 23.58
CA GLU A 34 -3.23 7.36 24.68
C GLU A 34 -3.99 6.81 25.90
N GLY A 35 -3.45 5.76 26.53
CA GLY A 35 -4.04 5.10 27.69
C GLY A 35 -5.08 4.02 27.39
N TYR A 36 -5.45 3.78 26.12
CA TYR A 36 -6.38 2.72 25.76
C TYR A 36 -5.65 1.42 25.37
N PRO A 37 -5.95 0.27 26.00
CA PRO A 37 -5.38 -1.00 25.59
C PRO A 37 -5.95 -1.44 24.22
N PRO A 38 -5.18 -2.18 23.42
CA PRO A 38 -5.65 -2.68 22.14
C PRO A 38 -6.75 -3.70 22.32
N VAL A 39 -7.80 -3.58 21.52
CA VAL A 39 -8.81 -4.63 21.40
C VAL A 39 -8.14 -5.83 20.69
N PRO A 40 -8.08 -7.03 21.29
CA PRO A 40 -7.34 -8.16 20.74
C PRO A 40 -7.72 -8.52 19.30
N VAL A 41 -9.02 -8.44 18.97
CA VAL A 41 -9.53 -8.70 17.62
C VAL A 41 -9.00 -7.67 16.62
N LEU A 42 -8.93 -6.40 17.00
CA LEU A 42 -8.40 -5.33 16.15
C LEU A 42 -6.89 -5.48 15.95
N ASP A 43 -6.14 -5.74 17.02
CA ASP A 43 -4.68 -5.93 16.93
C ASP A 43 -4.33 -7.14 16.05
N ASN A 44 -5.07 -8.25 16.22
CA ASN A 44 -4.92 -9.44 15.40
C ASN A 44 -5.13 -9.14 13.90
N LEU A 45 -6.25 -8.52 13.53
CA LEU A 45 -6.54 -8.15 12.14
C LEU A 45 -5.52 -7.16 11.57
N MET A 46 -5.10 -6.18 12.37
CA MET A 46 -4.07 -5.21 11.97
C MET A 46 -2.74 -5.90 11.68
N ARG A 47 -2.26 -6.80 12.55
CA ARG A 47 -1.00 -7.54 12.34
C ARG A 47 -1.10 -8.49 11.15
N PHE A 48 -2.24 -9.18 10.98
CA PHE A 48 -2.49 -10.05 9.83
C PHE A 48 -2.38 -9.27 8.50
N LEU A 49 -3.11 -8.16 8.37
CA LEU A 49 -3.06 -7.31 7.17
C LEU A 49 -1.67 -6.69 6.97
N SER A 50 -0.97 -6.36 8.05
CA SER A 50 0.40 -5.84 7.98
C SER A 50 1.39 -6.88 7.47
N GLY A 51 1.19 -8.17 7.78
CA GLY A 51 1.97 -9.27 7.24
C GLY A 51 1.77 -9.43 5.73
N ILE A 52 0.53 -9.33 5.25
CA ILE A 52 0.22 -9.31 3.81
C ILE A 52 0.88 -8.09 3.15
N TYR A 53 0.76 -6.92 3.77
CA TYR A 53 1.35 -5.69 3.25
C TYR A 53 2.88 -5.75 3.21
N PHE A 54 3.53 -6.32 4.22
CA PHE A 54 4.97 -6.53 4.23
C PHE A 54 5.42 -7.51 3.14
N SER A 55 4.73 -8.65 3.02
CA SER A 55 5.06 -9.68 2.02
C SER A 55 4.87 -9.22 0.57
N MET A 56 3.91 -8.31 0.32
CA MET A 56 3.74 -7.64 -0.97
C MET A 56 5.02 -6.94 -1.43
N GLY A 57 5.83 -6.43 -0.51
CA GLY A 57 7.11 -5.80 -0.83
C GLY A 57 8.07 -6.74 -1.56
N PHE A 58 8.17 -8.01 -1.12
CA PHE A 58 9.01 -9.02 -1.78
C PHE A 58 8.44 -9.44 -3.13
N LEU A 59 7.10 -9.56 -3.24
CA LEU A 59 6.44 -9.85 -4.51
C LEU A 59 6.77 -8.76 -5.55
N LEU A 60 6.69 -7.49 -5.16
CA LEU A 60 7.01 -6.36 -6.04
C LEU A 60 8.48 -6.38 -6.47
N ILE A 61 9.42 -6.70 -5.57
CA ILE A 61 10.84 -6.87 -5.93
C ILE A 61 11.01 -7.95 -6.98
N TRP A 62 10.39 -9.10 -6.76
CA TRP A 62 10.45 -10.20 -7.72
C TRP A 62 9.88 -9.79 -9.09
N VAL A 63 8.73 -9.13 -9.13
CA VAL A 63 8.12 -8.63 -10.38
C VAL A 63 9.01 -7.61 -11.10
N ILE A 64 9.78 -6.79 -10.38
CA ILE A 64 10.75 -5.86 -10.99
C ILE A 64 11.85 -6.63 -11.73
N TYR A 65 12.34 -7.74 -11.17
CA TYR A 65 13.37 -8.58 -11.79
C TYR A 65 12.83 -9.42 -12.96
N THR A 66 11.57 -9.86 -12.90
CA THR A 66 10.91 -10.66 -13.94
C THR A 66 9.94 -9.83 -14.81
N ILE A 67 10.17 -8.52 -14.91
CA ILE A 67 9.19 -7.57 -15.46
C ILE A 67 8.80 -7.86 -16.93
N HIS A 68 9.70 -8.47 -17.70
CA HIS A 68 9.47 -8.86 -19.09
C HIS A 68 8.45 -10.00 -19.23
N GLU A 69 8.24 -10.80 -18.19
CA GLU A 69 7.32 -11.94 -18.18
C GLU A 69 5.89 -11.57 -17.74
N HIS A 70 5.68 -10.34 -17.26
CA HIS A 70 4.53 -9.99 -16.43
C HIS A 70 3.77 -8.75 -16.89
N TYR A 71 3.42 -8.67 -18.17
CA TYR A 71 2.76 -7.49 -18.74
C TYR A 71 1.39 -7.18 -18.09
N THR A 72 0.52 -8.19 -17.96
CA THR A 72 -0.83 -8.01 -17.40
C THR A 72 -0.82 -7.84 -15.88
N LEU A 73 0.09 -8.54 -15.19
CA LEU A 73 0.19 -8.51 -13.73
C LEU A 73 0.46 -7.09 -13.20
N ILE A 74 1.24 -6.30 -13.91
CA ILE A 74 1.59 -4.93 -13.49
C ILE A 74 0.36 -4.02 -13.42
N TYR A 75 -0.62 -4.20 -14.33
CA TYR A 75 -1.89 -3.48 -14.22
C TYR A 75 -2.63 -3.84 -12.93
N PHE A 76 -2.66 -5.13 -12.57
CA PHE A 76 -3.27 -5.58 -11.31
C PHE A 76 -2.53 -5.05 -10.09
N LEU A 77 -1.21 -4.95 -10.13
CA LEU A 77 -0.44 -4.29 -9.06
C LEU A 77 -0.78 -2.81 -8.96
N GLY A 78 -0.94 -2.12 -10.10
CA GLY A 78 -1.46 -0.75 -10.14
C GLY A 78 -2.85 -0.62 -9.50
N PHE A 79 -3.76 -1.56 -9.79
CA PHE A 79 -5.06 -1.64 -9.12
C PHE A 79 -4.93 -1.85 -7.61
N VAL A 80 -4.09 -2.79 -7.17
CA VAL A 80 -3.87 -3.05 -5.73
C VAL A 80 -3.43 -1.77 -5.00
N VAL A 81 -2.51 -1.00 -5.57
CA VAL A 81 -2.04 0.27 -5.01
C VAL A 81 -3.14 1.34 -5.04
N MET A 82 -3.91 1.43 -6.13
CA MET A 82 -5.02 2.39 -6.20
C MET A 82 -6.12 2.07 -5.17
N PHE A 83 -6.45 0.78 -4.99
CA PHE A 83 -7.50 0.34 -4.08
C PHE A 83 -7.12 0.51 -2.61
N SER A 84 -5.83 0.56 -2.26
CA SER A 84 -5.41 0.93 -0.89
C SER A 84 -5.83 2.37 -0.56
N GLY A 85 -5.62 3.29 -1.50
CA GLY A 85 -6.09 4.68 -1.40
C GLY A 85 -7.61 4.80 -1.45
N MET A 86 -8.29 4.01 -2.29
CA MET A 86 -9.77 3.96 -2.28
C MET A 86 -10.32 3.47 -0.94
N GLY A 87 -9.65 2.54 -0.26
CA GLY A 87 -10.00 2.13 1.10
C GLY A 87 -9.95 3.29 2.09
N ARG A 88 -8.94 4.16 1.98
CA ARG A 88 -8.86 5.40 2.77
C ARG A 88 -9.94 6.41 2.39
N LEU A 89 -10.26 6.54 1.11
CA LEU A 89 -11.34 7.41 0.64
C LEU A 89 -12.69 6.95 1.20
N LEU A 90 -12.96 5.64 1.17
CA LEU A 90 -14.17 5.07 1.75
C LEU A 90 -14.25 5.35 3.26
N SER A 91 -13.13 5.21 3.97
CA SER A 91 -13.04 5.58 5.39
C SER A 91 -13.33 7.07 5.59
N TYR A 92 -12.69 7.95 4.81
CA TYR A 92 -12.91 9.40 4.87
C TYR A 92 -14.39 9.76 4.69
N ILE A 93 -15.06 9.15 3.70
CA ILE A 93 -16.48 9.38 3.41
C ILE A 93 -17.37 8.90 4.57
N LYS A 94 -17.06 7.76 5.18
CA LYS A 94 -17.91 7.13 6.21
C LYS A 94 -17.70 7.68 7.62
N VAL A 95 -16.46 7.95 8.01
CA VAL A 95 -16.09 8.31 9.39
C VAL A 95 -15.38 9.67 9.50
N GLY A 96 -15.13 10.34 8.38
CA GLY A 96 -14.45 11.64 8.35
C GLY A 96 -12.93 11.53 8.26
N SER A 97 -12.26 12.68 8.33
CA SER A 97 -10.82 12.76 8.13
C SER A 97 -10.03 12.18 9.30
N ALA A 98 -9.09 11.29 9.00
CA ALA A 98 -8.05 10.85 9.95
C ALA A 98 -6.89 11.87 10.10
N GLY A 99 -7.02 13.06 9.52
CA GLY A 99 -6.01 14.12 9.52
C GLY A 99 -5.30 14.29 8.17
N LYS A 100 -4.62 15.44 8.02
CA LYS A 100 -4.00 15.87 6.75
C LYS A 100 -3.00 14.85 6.18
N TYR A 101 -2.24 14.19 7.05
CA TYR A 101 -1.26 13.18 6.65
C TYR A 101 -1.91 12.02 5.88
N PHE A 102 -2.99 11.45 6.40
CA PHE A 102 -3.67 10.33 5.74
C PHE A 102 -4.43 10.74 4.48
N VAL A 103 -4.90 11.99 4.41
CA VAL A 103 -5.49 12.55 3.18
C VAL A 103 -4.44 12.68 2.08
N ASN A 104 -3.24 13.15 2.41
CA ASN A 104 -2.15 13.26 1.44
C ASN A 104 -1.70 11.87 0.95
N ILE A 105 -1.58 10.89 1.87
CA ILE A 105 -1.25 9.52 1.51
C ILE A 105 -2.32 8.88 0.63
N MET A 106 -3.60 9.10 0.93
CA MET A 106 -4.71 8.60 0.11
C MET A 106 -4.58 9.04 -1.35
N TRP A 107 -4.37 10.34 -1.60
CA TRP A 107 -4.19 10.84 -2.96
C TRP A 107 -2.91 10.31 -3.59
N PHE A 108 -1.83 10.20 -2.83
CA PHE A 108 -0.59 9.62 -3.29
C PHE A 108 -0.76 8.15 -3.73
N GLU A 109 -1.44 7.31 -2.95
CA GLU A 109 -1.73 5.90 -3.27
C GLU A 109 -2.57 5.79 -4.56
N ILE A 110 -3.63 6.59 -4.69
CA ILE A 110 -4.49 6.60 -5.89
C ILE A 110 -3.69 7.01 -7.14
N LEU A 111 -2.98 8.14 -7.06
CA LEU A 111 -2.20 8.66 -8.17
C LEU A 111 -1.05 7.73 -8.55
N LEU A 112 -0.40 7.10 -7.56
CA LEU A 112 0.67 6.14 -7.80
C LEU A 112 0.16 4.90 -8.52
N GLY A 113 -0.97 4.33 -8.09
CA GLY A 113 -1.59 3.20 -8.79
C GLY A 113 -1.97 3.53 -10.24
N VAL A 114 -2.57 4.71 -10.46
CA VAL A 114 -2.88 5.20 -11.82
C VAL A 114 -1.62 5.42 -12.65
N ALA A 115 -0.56 6.01 -12.07
CA ALA A 115 0.71 6.23 -12.76
C ALA A 115 1.34 4.91 -13.21
N ILE A 116 1.31 3.86 -12.38
CA ILE A 116 1.79 2.52 -12.75
C ILE A 116 1.02 1.99 -13.96
N MET A 117 -0.32 2.07 -13.95
CA MET A 117 -1.13 1.59 -15.06
C MET A 117 -0.90 2.38 -16.36
N VAL A 118 -0.83 3.71 -16.28
CA VAL A 118 -0.58 4.57 -17.44
C VAL A 118 0.81 4.34 -18.02
N THR A 119 1.84 4.27 -17.17
CA THR A 119 3.22 4.04 -17.63
C THR A 119 3.42 2.64 -18.20
N GLN A 120 2.69 1.64 -17.68
CA GLN A 120 2.67 0.29 -18.24
C GLN A 120 1.99 0.25 -19.62
N PHE A 121 0.97 1.06 -19.86
CA PHE A 121 0.33 1.18 -21.18
C PHE A 121 1.28 1.69 -22.27
N PHE A 122 2.17 2.61 -21.91
CA PHE A 122 3.20 3.15 -22.78
C PHE A 122 4.54 2.39 -22.67
N ARG A 123 4.57 1.25 -21.98
CA ARG A 123 5.78 0.44 -21.84
C ARG A 123 6.06 -0.35 -23.11
#